data_AF-A0A813EEM7-F1
#
_entry.id   AF-A0A813EEM7-F1
#
_cell.length_a   1.000
_cell.length_b   1.000
_cell.length_c   1.000
_cell.angle_alpha   90.00
_cell.angle_beta   90.00
_cell.angle_gamma   90.00
#
_symmetry.space_group_name_H-M   'P 1'
#
loop_
_entity.id
_entity.type
_entity.pdbx_description
1 polymer ?
#
loop_
_entity_poly.entity_id
_entity_poly.type
_entity_poly.pdbx_seq_one_letter_code
_entity_poly.pdbx_strand_id
1 'polypeptide(L)'
;SAWLLEELRRKDRQAVLGTALGLASLAGVGGLYLSWRSQSKRVLRRPFVIRDLGAGETVEDPEAELTRVISWLQDSIIRPLDARLPGRPFEHDLLAFPFTPMVLVVGNHSAGKSTFINRLLGVSVQETGVAPTDDGFTVLQRHATKTEVEDGPTLLSCPENRPFKELQRFGQPFWGHFRRKRLLLPE
;
A
#
# COMPACT_ATOMS: atom_id res chain seq x y z
N SER A 1 13.10 -20.14 -21.64
CA SER A 1 12.16 -21.03 -20.90
C SER A 1 12.47 -22.52 -21.00
N ALA A 2 13.55 -22.96 -21.67
CA ALA A 2 13.97 -24.38 -21.68
C ALA A 2 14.93 -24.75 -20.54
N TRP A 3 15.80 -23.82 -20.12
CA TRP A 3 16.83 -24.05 -19.10
C TRP A 3 16.27 -24.41 -17.71
N LEU A 4 15.17 -23.77 -17.29
CA LEU A 4 14.56 -24.02 -15.98
C LEU A 4 13.91 -25.43 -15.89
N LEU A 5 13.44 -25.96 -17.02
CA LEU A 5 12.86 -27.31 -17.10
C LEU A 5 13.94 -28.39 -17.11
N GLU A 6 15.10 -28.11 -17.70
CA GLU A 6 16.27 -29.01 -17.70
C GLU A 6 16.82 -29.21 -16.28
N GLU A 7 16.92 -28.12 -15.50
CA GLU A 7 17.48 -28.12 -14.14
C GLU A 7 16.58 -28.90 -13.15
N LEU A 8 15.26 -28.76 -13.29
CA LEU A 8 14.28 -29.51 -12.49
C LEU A 8 14.32 -31.01 -12.82
N ARG A 9 14.53 -31.38 -14.10
CA ARG A 9 14.61 -32.78 -14.55
C ARG A 9 15.91 -33.47 -14.12
N ARG A 10 16.98 -32.70 -13.90
CA ARG A 10 18.29 -33.21 -13.47
C ARG A 10 18.31 -33.61 -11.99
N LYS A 11 17.58 -32.88 -11.14
CA LYS A 11 17.46 -33.18 -9.69
C LYS A 11 16.69 -34.48 -9.42
N ASP A 12 15.66 -34.79 -10.21
CA ASP A 12 14.89 -36.03 -10.05
C ASP A 12 15.69 -37.29 -10.41
N ARG A 13 16.67 -37.20 -11.32
CA ARG A 13 17.48 -38.37 -11.70
C ARG A 13 18.56 -38.74 -10.71
N GLN A 14 19.04 -37.81 -9.88
CA GLN A 14 20.00 -38.13 -8.81
C GLN A 14 19.36 -38.72 -7.55
N ALA A 15 18.03 -38.61 -7.40
CA ALA A 15 17.32 -39.15 -6.23
C ALA A 15 17.00 -40.66 -6.35
N VAL A 16 17.20 -41.30 -7.52
CA VAL A 16 16.68 -42.65 -7.79
C VAL A 16 17.70 -43.78 -7.54
N LEU A 17 18.96 -43.49 -7.24
CA LEU A 17 20.01 -44.53 -7.15
C LEU A 17 20.50 -44.91 -5.75
N GLY A 18 19.85 -44.45 -4.68
CA GLY A 18 20.18 -44.94 -3.35
C GLY A 18 19.06 -44.72 -2.36
N THR A 19 18.34 -45.79 -1.99
CA THR A 19 17.62 -45.96 -0.71
C THR A 19 16.78 -47.24 -0.72
N ALA A 20 17.44 -48.41 -0.67
CA ALA A 20 16.79 -49.69 -0.37
C ALA A 20 16.74 -50.03 1.13
N LEU A 21 16.92 -49.05 2.04
CA LEU A 21 17.16 -49.31 3.47
C LEU A 21 16.37 -48.41 4.45
N GLY A 22 15.22 -47.85 4.05
CA GLY A 22 14.52 -46.82 4.84
C GLY A 22 13.01 -46.98 5.02
N LEU A 23 12.45 -48.19 4.97
CA LEU A 23 11.00 -48.40 4.95
C LEU A 23 10.28 -48.25 6.31
N ALA A 24 10.98 -48.06 7.43
CA ALA A 24 10.37 -48.04 8.77
C ALA A 24 10.11 -46.64 9.37
N SER A 25 10.65 -45.55 8.80
CA SER A 25 10.50 -44.19 9.37
C SER A 25 9.63 -43.23 8.54
N LEU A 26 9.16 -43.66 7.35
CA LEU A 26 8.45 -42.80 6.41
C LEU A 26 6.95 -42.62 6.72
N ALA A 27 6.33 -43.49 7.50
CA ALA A 27 4.91 -43.36 7.86
C ALA A 27 4.65 -42.13 8.76
N GLY A 28 5.57 -41.85 9.70
CA GLY A 28 5.46 -40.69 10.60
C GLY A 28 5.77 -39.36 9.91
N VAL A 29 6.79 -39.34 9.05
CA VAL A 29 7.23 -38.11 8.36
C VAL A 29 6.33 -37.78 7.17
N GLY A 30 5.83 -38.78 6.43
CA GLY A 30 4.86 -38.57 5.35
C GLY A 30 3.50 -38.06 5.86
N GLY A 31 3.04 -38.59 7.01
CA GLY A 31 1.83 -38.12 7.68
C GLY A 31 1.98 -36.69 8.21
N LEU A 32 3.13 -36.32 8.78
CA LEU A 32 3.42 -34.95 9.18
C LEU A 32 3.56 -34.00 7.98
N TYR A 33 4.22 -34.41 6.91
CA TYR A 33 4.37 -33.61 5.69
C TYR A 33 3.03 -33.35 4.99
N LEU A 34 2.16 -34.37 4.93
CA LEU A 34 0.82 -34.25 4.36
C LEU A 34 -0.13 -33.49 5.30
N SER A 35 -0.05 -33.66 6.63
CA SER A 35 -0.85 -32.88 7.57
C SER A 35 -0.43 -31.40 7.61
N TRP A 36 0.87 -31.11 7.46
CA TRP A 36 1.41 -29.75 7.38
C TRP A 36 1.03 -29.06 6.07
N ARG A 37 1.03 -29.78 4.93
CA ARG A 37 0.44 -29.28 3.67
C ARG A 37 -1.09 -29.17 3.72
N SER A 38 -1.76 -30.05 4.46
CA SER A 38 -3.21 -30.11 4.58
C SER A 38 -3.80 -29.06 5.54
N GLN A 39 -3.00 -28.45 6.43
CA GLN A 39 -3.46 -27.33 7.26
C GLN A 39 -3.61 -26.01 6.50
N SER A 40 -3.20 -25.92 5.24
CA SER A 40 -3.21 -24.66 4.48
C SER A 40 -4.40 -24.48 3.53
N LYS A 41 -5.34 -25.42 3.45
CA LYS A 41 -6.63 -25.15 2.79
C LYS A 41 -7.58 -24.47 3.79
N ARG A 42 -7.23 -23.24 4.19
CA ARG A 42 -8.23 -22.32 4.73
C ARG A 42 -9.21 -22.07 3.59
N VAL A 43 -10.39 -22.69 3.66
CA VAL A 43 -11.51 -22.34 2.79
C VAL A 43 -11.68 -20.83 2.93
N LEU A 44 -11.51 -20.09 1.82
CA LEU A 44 -11.78 -18.66 1.77
C LEU A 44 -13.30 -18.47 1.96
N ARG A 45 -13.76 -18.54 3.21
CA ARG A 45 -15.09 -18.09 3.57
C ARG A 45 -15.07 -16.59 3.37
N ARG A 46 -15.89 -16.05 2.47
CA ARG A 46 -16.12 -14.60 2.34
C ARG A 46 -16.83 -14.17 3.64
N PRO A 47 -16.13 -13.59 4.62
CA PRO A 47 -16.74 -13.22 5.90
C PRO A 47 -17.58 -11.95 5.75
N PHE A 48 -17.39 -11.23 4.64
CA PHE A 48 -18.06 -9.96 4.34
C PHE A 48 -19.07 -10.18 3.23
N VAL A 49 -20.31 -9.85 3.55
CA VAL A 49 -21.36 -9.59 2.57
C VAL A 49 -21.41 -8.06 2.45
N ILE A 50 -21.13 -7.53 1.26
CA ILE A 50 -21.26 -6.09 1.00
C ILE A 50 -22.75 -5.78 1.10
N ARG A 51 -23.18 -5.15 2.19
CA ARG A 51 -24.60 -4.98 2.53
C ARG A 51 -25.31 -4.10 1.50
N ASP A 52 -24.59 -3.13 0.96
CA ASP A 52 -25.06 -2.16 -0.04
C ASP A 52 -25.44 -2.80 -1.39
N LEU A 53 -24.72 -3.85 -1.81
CA LEU A 53 -24.97 -4.55 -3.08
C LEU A 53 -26.01 -5.68 -2.96
N GLY A 54 -26.23 -6.21 -1.75
CA GLY A 54 -27.00 -7.42 -1.52
C GLY A 54 -28.38 -7.23 -0.88
N ALA A 55 -28.56 -6.18 -0.07
CA ALA A 55 -29.75 -6.05 0.78
C ALA A 55 -30.46 -4.69 0.71
N GLY A 56 -29.89 -3.69 0.02
CA GLY A 56 -30.48 -2.34 -0.04
C GLY A 56 -30.53 -1.64 1.33
N GLU A 57 -29.76 -2.13 2.30
CA GLU A 57 -29.62 -1.52 3.62
C GLU A 57 -28.54 -0.44 3.56
N THR A 58 -28.90 0.80 3.95
CA THR A 58 -27.95 1.91 4.06
C THR A 58 -26.98 1.66 5.20
N VAL A 59 -25.69 1.65 4.90
CA VAL A 59 -24.62 1.55 5.89
C VAL A 59 -24.48 2.87 6.66
N GLU A 60 -24.38 2.82 8.00
CA GLU A 60 -24.21 4.01 8.84
C GLU A 60 -22.91 4.77 8.54
N ASP A 61 -21.80 4.06 8.32
CA ASP A 61 -20.51 4.62 7.90
C ASP A 61 -19.90 3.81 6.73
N PRO A 62 -20.13 4.24 5.48
CA PRO A 62 -19.60 3.58 4.29
C PRO A 62 -18.07 3.56 4.24
N GLU A 63 -17.39 4.57 4.79
CA GLU A 63 -15.92 4.66 4.75
C GLU A 63 -15.27 3.65 5.69
N ALA A 64 -15.80 3.51 6.90
CA ALA A 64 -15.34 2.49 7.84
C ALA A 64 -15.63 1.07 7.34
N GLU A 65 -16.79 0.82 6.72
CA GLU A 65 -17.09 -0.48 6.13
C GLU A 65 -16.13 -0.81 4.98
N LEU A 66 -15.92 0.13 4.06
CA LEU A 66 -14.99 -0.04 2.93
C LEU A 66 -13.57 -0.31 3.44
N THR A 67 -13.13 0.46 4.44
CA THR A 67 -11.82 0.28 5.08
C THR A 67 -11.68 -1.11 5.67
N ARG A 68 -12.69 -1.57 6.40
CA ARG A 68 -12.70 -2.91 7.00
C ARG A 68 -12.61 -4.01 5.93
N VAL A 69 -13.39 -3.89 4.86
CA VAL A 69 -13.39 -4.88 3.76
C VAL A 69 -12.05 -4.91 3.05
N ILE A 70 -11.48 -3.74 2.73
CA ILE A 70 -10.18 -3.65 2.05
C ILE A 70 -9.06 -4.18 2.94
N SER A 71 -9.00 -3.79 4.22
CA SER A 71 -8.01 -4.32 5.15
C SER A 71 -8.09 -5.84 5.27
N TRP A 72 -9.30 -6.40 5.33
CA TRP A 72 -9.46 -7.85 5.33
C TRP A 72 -8.95 -8.52 4.05
N LEU A 73 -9.28 -7.99 2.88
CA LEU A 73 -8.79 -8.50 1.60
C LEU A 73 -7.27 -8.47 1.54
N GLN A 74 -6.67 -7.36 1.97
CA GLN A 74 -5.23 -7.20 2.03
C GLN A 74 -4.58 -8.21 2.97
N ASP A 75 -5.09 -8.37 4.20
CA ASP A 75 -4.47 -9.23 5.21
C ASP A 75 -4.71 -10.73 4.99
N SER A 76 -5.90 -11.09 4.49
CA SER A 76 -6.30 -12.49 4.34
C SER A 76 -5.94 -13.09 3.00
N ILE A 77 -5.83 -12.27 1.95
CA ILE A 77 -5.61 -12.74 0.59
C ILE A 77 -4.30 -12.22 0.03
N ILE A 78 -4.11 -10.89 -0.01
CA ILE A 78 -3.00 -10.29 -0.74
C ILE A 78 -1.67 -10.50 -0.02
N ARG A 79 -1.55 -10.21 1.29
CA ARG A 79 -0.29 -10.40 2.05
C ARG A 79 0.20 -11.86 2.04
N PRO A 80 -0.64 -12.88 2.29
CA PRO A 80 -0.19 -14.27 2.20
C PRO A 80 0.21 -14.69 0.80
N LEU A 81 -0.43 -14.14 -0.24
CA LEU A 81 -0.07 -14.39 -1.63
C LEU A 81 1.28 -13.74 -1.98
N ASP A 82 1.45 -12.47 -1.63
CA ASP A 82 2.64 -11.68 -1.86
C ASP A 82 3.89 -12.31 -1.21
N ALA A 83 3.75 -12.79 0.03
CA ALA A 83 4.83 -13.49 0.74
C ALA A 83 5.28 -14.79 0.06
N ARG A 84 4.46 -15.39 -0.82
CA ARG A 84 4.79 -16.61 -1.57
C ARG A 84 5.41 -16.30 -2.94
N LEU A 85 5.27 -15.07 -3.43
CA LEU A 85 5.78 -14.66 -4.73
C LEU A 85 7.21 -14.11 -4.60
N PRO A 86 8.11 -14.42 -5.53
CA PRO A 86 9.46 -13.85 -5.52
C PRO A 86 9.37 -12.33 -5.73
N GLY A 87 10.11 -11.58 -4.91
CA GLY A 87 10.23 -10.12 -5.05
C GLY A 87 9.06 -9.29 -4.51
N ARG A 88 8.07 -9.90 -3.84
CA ARG A 88 6.94 -9.20 -3.18
C ARG A 88 6.28 -8.11 -4.07
N PRO A 89 5.71 -8.50 -5.21
CA PRO A 89 5.20 -7.57 -6.20
C PRO A 89 4.12 -6.59 -5.68
N PHE A 90 3.41 -6.93 -4.61
CA PHE A 90 2.33 -6.11 -4.06
C PHE A 90 2.75 -5.27 -2.83
N GLU A 91 4.01 -5.29 -2.42
CA GLU A 91 4.48 -4.61 -1.21
C GLU A 91 4.16 -3.11 -1.23
N HIS A 92 4.29 -2.46 -2.38
CA HIS A 92 3.99 -1.03 -2.54
C HIS A 92 2.48 -0.73 -2.54
N ASP A 93 1.67 -1.55 -3.21
CA ASP A 93 0.21 -1.38 -3.26
C ASP A 93 -0.43 -1.56 -1.88
N LEU A 94 0.13 -2.44 -1.06
CA LEU A 94 -0.29 -2.69 0.31
C LEU A 94 0.02 -1.53 1.29
N LEU A 95 0.89 -0.59 0.89
CA LEU A 95 1.20 0.62 1.66
C LEU A 95 0.31 1.81 1.28
N ALA A 96 -0.44 1.71 0.17
CA ALA A 96 -1.24 2.81 -0.38
C ALA A 96 -2.61 2.98 0.30
N PHE A 97 -3.02 2.06 1.18
CA PHE A 97 -4.31 2.08 1.87
C PHE A 97 -4.15 2.36 3.38
N PRO A 98 -5.01 3.19 4.03
CA PRO A 98 -6.22 3.86 3.51
C PRO A 98 -5.95 4.91 2.42
N PHE A 99 -6.74 4.86 1.35
CA PHE A 99 -6.62 5.78 0.21
C PHE A 99 -7.33 7.09 0.54
N THR A 100 -6.58 8.18 0.61
CA THR A 100 -7.15 9.52 0.42
C THR A 100 -6.95 9.90 -1.04
N PRO A 101 -8.00 10.29 -1.80
CA PRO A 101 -7.84 10.75 -3.17
C PRO A 101 -6.85 11.91 -3.23
N MET A 102 -5.81 11.74 -4.06
CA MET A 102 -4.78 12.75 -4.26
C MET A 102 -4.96 13.40 -5.64
N VAL A 103 -4.96 14.73 -5.66
CA VAL A 103 -4.97 15.53 -6.88
C VAL A 103 -3.61 16.21 -7.02
N LEU A 104 -2.91 15.93 -8.13
CA LEU A 104 -1.64 16.58 -8.45
C LEU A 104 -1.90 17.77 -9.39
N VAL A 105 -1.54 18.97 -8.94
CA VAL A 105 -1.65 20.19 -9.75
C VAL A 105 -0.27 20.52 -10.33
N VAL A 106 -0.12 20.39 -11.65
CA VAL A 106 1.12 20.70 -12.38
C VAL A 106 0.87 21.79 -13.41
N GLY A 107 1.87 22.63 -13.66
CA GLY A 107 1.80 23.68 -14.65
C GLY A 107 3.01 24.61 -14.60
N ASN A 108 3.24 25.33 -15.69
CA ASN A 108 4.36 26.25 -15.83
C ASN A 108 4.35 27.36 -14.75
N HIS A 109 5.46 28.09 -14.63
CA HIS A 109 5.54 29.28 -13.78
C HIS A 109 4.40 30.26 -14.12
N SER A 110 3.77 30.81 -13.08
CA SER A 110 2.68 31.80 -13.19
C SER A 110 1.41 31.34 -13.92
N ALA A 111 1.22 30.03 -14.15
CA ALA A 111 -0.01 29.47 -14.72
C ALA A 111 -1.24 29.56 -13.79
N GLY A 112 -1.13 30.21 -12.62
CA GLY A 112 -2.23 30.38 -11.68
C GLY A 112 -2.53 29.18 -10.78
N LYS A 113 -1.59 28.24 -10.62
CA LYS A 113 -1.76 27.02 -9.77
C LYS A 113 -2.18 27.37 -8.33
N SER A 114 -1.43 28.26 -7.69
CA SER A 114 -1.70 28.70 -6.31
C SER A 114 -3.04 29.44 -6.20
N THR A 115 -3.36 30.26 -7.20
CA THR A 115 -4.67 30.94 -7.30
C THR A 115 -5.82 29.96 -7.46
N PHE A 116 -5.66 28.93 -8.30
CA PHE A 116 -6.65 27.87 -8.49
C PHE A 116 -6.91 27.10 -7.19
N ILE A 117 -5.86 26.71 -6.49
CA ILE A 117 -5.95 26.02 -5.20
C ILE A 117 -6.68 26.88 -4.17
N ASN A 118 -6.27 28.15 -4.01
CA ASN A 118 -6.90 29.04 -3.04
C ASN A 118 -8.38 29.27 -3.37
N ARG A 119 -8.72 29.39 -4.65
CA ARG A 119 -10.11 29.56 -5.09
C ARG A 119 -10.95 28.30 -4.88
N LEU A 120 -10.38 27.12 -5.11
CA LEU A 120 -11.05 25.84 -4.86
C LEU A 120 -11.33 25.62 -3.37
N LEU A 121 -10.37 25.99 -2.51
CA LEU A 121 -10.48 25.81 -1.06
C LEU A 121 -11.23 26.95 -0.35
N GLY A 122 -11.46 28.08 -1.02
CA GLY A 122 -12.08 29.26 -0.43
C GLY A 122 -11.20 29.99 0.60
N VAL A 123 -9.93 29.59 0.73
CA VAL A 123 -8.97 30.11 1.72
C VAL A 123 -7.61 30.38 1.08
N SER A 124 -6.91 31.39 1.58
CA SER A 124 -5.57 31.76 1.10
C SER A 124 -4.49 30.87 1.74
N VAL A 125 -4.19 29.74 1.10
CA VAL A 125 -3.26 28.71 1.61
C VAL A 125 -1.89 28.81 0.99
N GLN A 126 -1.84 29.04 -0.32
CA GLN A 126 -0.62 29.19 -1.08
C GLN A 126 -0.38 30.65 -1.40
N GLU A 127 0.87 31.09 -1.31
CA GLU A 127 1.24 32.44 -1.72
C GLU A 127 1.05 32.58 -3.23
N THR A 128 0.45 33.69 -3.64
CA THR A 128 0.19 34.01 -5.04
C THR A 128 1.03 35.22 -5.45
N GLY A 129 1.70 35.13 -6.59
CA GLY A 129 2.52 36.21 -7.11
C GLY A 129 3.13 35.87 -8.46
N VAL A 130 3.86 36.83 -9.04
CA VAL A 130 4.54 36.69 -10.34
C VAL A 130 5.96 36.13 -10.18
N ALA A 131 6.56 36.29 -9.00
CA ALA A 131 7.84 35.68 -8.65
C ALA A 131 7.66 34.16 -8.45
N PRO A 132 8.69 33.33 -8.68
CA PRO A 132 8.64 31.91 -8.31
C PRO A 132 8.49 31.80 -6.78
N THR A 133 7.26 31.58 -6.32
CA THR A 133 6.90 31.61 -4.89
C THR A 133 7.05 30.26 -4.19
N ASP A 134 7.14 29.16 -4.94
CA ASP A 134 7.32 27.83 -4.37
C ASP A 134 8.70 27.29 -4.74
N ASP A 135 9.57 27.16 -3.74
CA ASP A 135 10.89 26.50 -3.87
C ASP A 135 10.78 24.98 -3.80
N GLY A 136 9.57 24.41 -3.85
CA GLY A 136 9.36 23.01 -3.48
C GLY A 136 7.96 22.44 -3.69
N PHE A 137 7.79 21.16 -3.34
CA PHE A 137 6.51 20.46 -3.39
C PHE A 137 5.75 20.67 -2.07
N THR A 138 4.45 21.00 -2.16
CA THR A 138 3.58 21.13 -0.98
C THR A 138 2.39 20.18 -1.05
N VAL A 139 2.25 19.34 -0.03
CA VAL A 139 1.06 18.51 0.19
C VAL A 139 0.03 19.30 1.00
N LEU A 140 -1.19 19.42 0.50
CA LEU A 140 -2.32 20.00 1.23
C LEU A 140 -3.23 18.89 1.72
N GLN A 141 -3.53 18.87 3.01
CA GLN A 141 -4.35 17.84 3.64
C GLN A 141 -5.37 18.48 4.60
N ARG A 142 -6.61 18.01 4.60
CA ARG A 142 -7.61 18.43 5.59
C ARG A 142 -7.23 17.92 6.97
N HIS A 143 -7.44 18.73 7.99
CA HIS A 143 -7.25 18.38 9.38
C HIS A 143 -8.42 18.88 10.22
N ALA A 144 -8.84 18.07 11.21
CA ALA A 144 -10.09 18.29 11.93
C ALA A 144 -10.01 19.42 12.96
N THR A 145 -8.82 19.70 13.51
CA THR A 145 -8.70 20.54 14.73
C THR A 145 -7.91 21.81 14.54
N LYS A 146 -6.89 21.82 13.68
CA LYS A 146 -5.98 22.96 13.56
C LYS A 146 -5.26 22.98 12.22
N THR A 147 -4.82 24.18 11.84
CA THR A 147 -3.88 24.38 10.75
C THR A 147 -2.45 24.23 11.25
N GLU A 148 -1.65 23.39 10.59
CA GLU A 148 -0.24 23.19 10.93
C GLU A 148 0.61 22.92 9.69
N VAL A 149 1.88 23.30 9.76
CA VAL A 149 2.86 23.10 8.69
C VAL A 149 3.92 22.14 9.20
N GLU A 150 4.25 21.15 8.38
CA GLU A 150 5.30 20.18 8.65
C GLU A 150 6.33 20.16 7.53
N ASP A 151 7.58 19.96 7.94
CA ASP A 151 8.70 19.81 7.03
C ASP A 151 8.78 18.38 6.47
N GLY A 152 9.40 18.26 5.30
CA GLY A 152 9.65 17.01 4.59
C GLY A 152 10.30 15.91 5.44
N PRO A 153 11.38 16.16 6.21
CA PRO A 153 11.98 15.15 7.09
C PRO A 153 10.96 14.49 8.03
N THR A 154 10.15 15.32 8.69
CA THR A 154 9.16 14.89 9.68
C THR A 154 8.03 14.11 9.01
N LEU A 155 7.54 14.63 7.89
CA LEU A 155 6.50 14.02 7.07
C LEU A 155 6.89 12.61 6.60
N LEU A 156 8.12 12.47 6.10
CA LEU A 156 8.63 11.23 5.53
C LEU A 156 9.03 10.19 6.59
N SER A 157 9.40 10.64 7.79
CA SER A 157 9.81 9.74 8.89
C SER A 157 8.62 9.17 9.68
N CYS A 158 7.43 9.76 9.53
CA CYS A 158 6.25 9.35 10.26
C CYS A 158 5.69 7.99 9.75
N PRO A 159 5.50 6.98 10.62
CA PRO A 159 4.98 5.67 10.23
C PRO A 159 3.57 5.68 9.63
N GLU A 160 2.78 6.71 9.95
CA GLU A 160 1.40 6.89 9.47
C GLU A 160 1.36 7.40 8.03
N ASN A 161 2.40 8.10 7.59
CA ASN A 161 2.50 8.70 6.26
C ASN A 161 3.14 7.75 5.23
N ARG A 162 2.74 6.47 5.26
CA ARG A 162 3.28 5.40 4.40
C ARG A 162 3.34 5.75 2.91
N PRO A 163 2.34 6.44 2.31
CA PRO A 163 2.36 6.78 0.88
C PRO A 163 3.54 7.68 0.47
N PHE A 164 4.04 8.52 1.38
CA PHE A 164 5.12 9.46 1.07
C PHE A 164 6.51 8.87 1.33
N LYS A 165 6.61 7.73 2.02
CA LYS A 165 7.89 7.14 2.44
C LYS A 165 8.84 6.89 1.27
N GLU A 166 8.31 6.48 0.12
CA GLU A 166 9.09 6.25 -1.10
C GLU A 166 9.78 7.51 -1.62
N LEU A 167 9.29 8.71 -1.29
CA LEU A 167 9.91 9.97 -1.69
C LEU A 167 11.26 10.21 -1.00
N GLN A 168 11.57 9.49 0.09
CA GLN A 168 12.90 9.55 0.73
C GLN A 168 14.03 9.19 -0.24
N ARG A 169 13.75 8.35 -1.25
CA ARG A 169 14.74 7.93 -2.25
C ARG A 169 15.37 9.08 -3.05
N PHE A 170 14.70 10.24 -3.11
CA PHE A 170 15.17 11.41 -3.84
C PHE A 170 16.25 12.21 -3.08
N GLY A 171 16.53 11.87 -1.82
CA GLY A 171 17.63 12.47 -1.06
C GLY A 171 17.39 13.92 -0.63
N GLN A 172 18.32 14.45 0.17
CA GLN A 172 18.17 15.73 0.89
C GLN A 172 17.70 16.91 0.01
N PRO A 173 18.17 17.07 -1.24
CA PRO A 173 17.71 18.16 -2.10
C PRO A 173 16.21 18.15 -2.35
N PHE A 174 15.55 16.99 -2.30
CA PHE A 174 14.10 16.91 -2.46
C PHE A 174 13.38 17.20 -1.15
N TRP A 175 13.69 16.47 -0.07
CA TRP A 175 12.91 16.59 1.17
C TRP A 175 13.19 17.86 1.97
N GLY A 176 14.30 18.56 1.71
CA GLY A 176 14.54 19.92 2.21
C GLY A 176 13.55 20.96 1.67
N HIS A 177 13.00 20.72 0.48
CA HIS A 177 11.99 21.55 -0.17
C HIS A 177 10.63 20.86 -0.26
N PHE A 178 10.39 19.84 0.56
CA PHE A 178 9.08 19.18 0.65
C PHE A 178 8.37 19.64 1.91
N ARG A 179 7.09 20.01 1.80
CA ARG A 179 6.29 20.47 2.95
C ARG A 179 4.89 19.88 2.92
N ARG A 180 4.27 19.74 4.10
CA ARG A 180 2.85 19.45 4.24
C ARG A 180 2.18 20.58 5.00
N LYS A 181 1.06 21.08 4.47
CA LYS A 181 0.14 21.98 5.18
C LYS A 181 -1.14 21.20 5.50
N ARG A 182 -1.35 20.95 6.79
CA ARG A 182 -2.59 20.42 7.33
C ARG A 182 -3.52 21.59 7.61
N LEU A 183 -4.71 21.61 7.02
CA LEU A 183 -5.60 22.76 7.00
C LEU A 183 -6.92 22.44 7.68
N LEU A 184 -7.34 23.32 8.58
CA LEU A 184 -8.73 23.37 9.01
C LEU A 184 -9.52 24.14 7.93
N LEU A 185 -10.34 23.42 7.16
CA LEU A 185 -11.20 24.03 6.14
C LEU A 185 -12.55 24.39 6.76
N PRO A 186 -13.17 25.51 6.34
CA PRO A 186 -14.55 25.81 6.71
C PRO A 186 -15.50 24.70 6.25
N GLU A 187 -16.60 24.50 6.99
CA GLU A 187 -17.65 23.54 6.65
C GLU A 187 -18.42 23.92 5.38
#